data_AF-A0AAD5SBQ7-F1
#
_entry.id   AF-A0AAD5SBQ7-F1
#
_cell.length_a   1.000
_cell.length_b   1.000
_cell.length_c   1.000
_cell.angle_alpha   90.00
_cell.angle_beta   90.00
_cell.angle_gamma   90.00
#
_symmetry.space_group_name_H-M   'P 1'
#
loop_
_entity.id
_entity.type
_entity.pdbx_description
1 polymer ?
#
loop_
_entity_poly.entity_id
_entity_poly.type
_entity_poly.pdbx_seq_one_letter_code
_entity_poly.pdbx_strand_id
1 'polypeptide(L)'
;MATNPNARITGVHESLLQECEKDIIWYRDNFFGKAHQNYLALDSPRGPLAISVIQDGDVYKALVRTTAGSERLSVSVSAVPVPWWRKALGLGPTLGALMTAISRNIPTANLKLCKDPNLANELLAMEERQVIRSYKFGVAYVGPGQASEEEMLQNRMDSASPAFKQFLNFLGETIELRGWKGYRAGLDTSGSNNTGTHSVYTKWQGYEIMFHVSTLLPFIPGDRQQLERKRHIGNDIVVIVFQESDLAYGLTSITSHQNHVVAVVRPEGDGYRLCVCPKTGVPPFTPDIPEPPLFNKDAVSRDFFLHKLVNGERASYKAPSFAPKISRTRSVLLYEVASKFLT
;
A
#
# COMPACT_ATOMS: atom_id res chain seq x y z
N MET A 1 -18.74 -34.36 -10.60
CA MET A 1 -19.14 -33.02 -11.08
C MET A 1 -17.89 -32.33 -11.59
N ALA A 2 -17.84 -32.02 -12.88
CA ALA A 2 -16.66 -31.51 -13.55
C ALA A 2 -16.34 -30.06 -13.12
N THR A 3 -15.12 -29.83 -12.65
CA THR A 3 -14.58 -28.51 -12.34
C THR A 3 -14.28 -27.76 -13.64
N ASN A 4 -14.96 -26.64 -13.86
CA ASN A 4 -14.73 -25.77 -15.01
C ASN A 4 -13.35 -25.09 -14.89
N PRO A 5 -12.39 -25.34 -15.82
CA PRO A 5 -11.03 -24.78 -15.76
C PRO A 5 -10.97 -23.26 -16.06
N ASN A 6 -12.10 -22.62 -16.40
CA ASN A 6 -12.21 -21.18 -16.64
C ASN A 6 -12.90 -20.40 -15.51
N ALA A 7 -13.12 -21.01 -14.34
CA ALA A 7 -13.55 -20.28 -13.15
C ALA A 7 -12.37 -19.45 -12.60
N ARG A 8 -12.11 -18.30 -13.23
CA ARG A 8 -11.22 -17.27 -12.70
C ARG A 8 -11.80 -16.78 -11.37
N ILE A 9 -11.23 -17.24 -10.26
CA ILE A 9 -11.41 -16.66 -8.92
C ILE A 9 -10.66 -15.31 -8.94
N THR A 10 -11.19 -14.29 -9.63
CA THR A 10 -10.47 -13.02 -9.85
C THR A 10 -10.83 -11.93 -8.85
N GLY A 11 -12.01 -11.94 -8.25
CA GLY A 11 -12.47 -10.80 -7.43
C GLY A 11 -11.61 -10.50 -6.18
N VAL A 12 -11.26 -11.52 -5.40
CA VAL A 12 -10.52 -11.35 -4.13
C VAL A 12 -9.03 -11.13 -4.36
N HIS A 13 -8.46 -11.75 -5.39
CA HIS A 13 -7.03 -11.60 -5.70
C HIS A 13 -6.75 -10.24 -6.38
N GLU A 14 -7.70 -9.72 -7.16
CA GLU A 14 -7.58 -8.42 -7.84
C GLU A 14 -7.74 -7.24 -6.87
N SER A 15 -8.58 -7.37 -5.82
CA SER A 15 -8.70 -6.33 -4.79
C SER A 15 -7.41 -6.16 -3.96
N LEU A 16 -6.54 -7.17 -3.96
CA LEU A 16 -5.24 -7.11 -3.31
C LEU A 16 -4.10 -6.61 -4.20
N LEU A 17 -4.33 -6.45 -5.50
CA LEU A 17 -3.32 -5.87 -6.37
C LEU A 17 -3.18 -4.37 -6.10
N GLN A 18 -1.97 -3.94 -5.79
CA GLN A 18 -1.63 -2.52 -5.74
C GLN A 18 -1.71 -1.90 -7.14
N GLU A 19 -1.91 -0.59 -7.22
CA GLU A 19 -1.93 0.11 -8.52
C GLU A 19 -0.63 -0.09 -9.31
N CYS A 20 0.53 -0.12 -8.64
CA CYS A 20 1.81 -0.44 -9.26
C CYS A 20 1.88 -1.91 -9.76
N GLU A 21 1.29 -2.86 -9.04
CA GLU A 21 1.23 -4.26 -9.50
C GLU A 21 0.33 -4.41 -10.73
N LYS A 22 -0.79 -3.70 -10.75
CA LYS A 22 -1.67 -3.62 -11.91
C LYS A 22 -0.95 -2.96 -13.11
N ASP A 23 -0.10 -1.96 -12.87
CA ASP A 23 0.71 -1.32 -13.93
C ASP A 23 1.73 -2.28 -14.51
N ILE A 24 2.42 -3.04 -13.66
CA ILE A 24 3.39 -4.08 -14.07
C ILE A 24 2.71 -5.12 -14.95
N ILE A 25 1.56 -5.65 -14.51
CA ILE A 25 0.78 -6.65 -15.27
C ILE A 25 0.37 -6.05 -16.62
N TRP A 26 -0.18 -4.83 -16.62
CA TRP A 26 -0.61 -4.18 -17.85
C TRP A 26 0.55 -3.92 -18.82
N TYR A 27 1.70 -3.51 -18.32
CA TYR A 27 2.90 -3.30 -19.12
C TYR A 27 3.42 -4.61 -19.73
N ARG A 28 3.44 -5.70 -18.94
CA ARG A 28 3.81 -7.03 -19.41
C ARG A 28 2.90 -7.54 -20.52
N ASP A 29 1.59 -7.42 -20.34
CA ASP A 29 0.61 -7.95 -21.30
C ASP A 29 0.60 -7.16 -22.62
N ASN A 30 0.82 -5.85 -22.56
CA ASN A 30 0.62 -4.96 -23.72
C ASN A 30 1.91 -4.51 -24.40
N PHE A 31 3.06 -4.47 -23.72
CA PHE A 31 4.29 -3.86 -24.25
C PHE A 31 5.50 -4.78 -24.18
N PHE A 32 5.68 -5.52 -23.08
CA PHE A 32 6.88 -6.32 -22.88
C PHE A 32 7.00 -7.44 -23.93
N GLY A 33 8.19 -7.60 -24.50
CA GLY A 33 8.43 -8.53 -25.61
C GLY A 33 7.83 -8.11 -26.96
N LYS A 34 7.12 -6.97 -27.03
CA LYS A 34 6.54 -6.42 -28.27
C LYS A 34 7.29 -5.16 -28.69
N ALA A 35 7.36 -4.91 -30.00
CA ALA A 35 7.93 -3.67 -30.51
C ALA A 35 7.04 -2.48 -30.13
N HIS A 36 7.57 -1.55 -29.34
CA HIS A 36 6.85 -0.37 -28.87
C HIS A 36 7.83 0.81 -28.71
N GLN A 37 7.29 2.01 -28.56
CA GLN A 37 8.08 3.24 -28.40
C GLN A 37 8.08 3.67 -26.95
N ASN A 38 9.23 4.09 -26.44
CA ASN A 38 9.37 4.67 -25.10
C ASN A 38 9.87 6.10 -25.21
N TYR A 39 9.20 7.02 -24.51
CA TYR A 39 9.58 8.42 -24.43
C TYR A 39 9.90 8.77 -22.99
N LEU A 40 11.02 9.44 -22.77
CA LEU A 40 11.47 9.86 -21.44
C LEU A 40 11.60 11.37 -21.39
N ALA A 41 11.35 11.96 -20.23
CA ALA A 41 11.72 13.34 -19.92
C ALA A 41 12.29 13.41 -18.51
N LEU A 42 13.44 14.08 -18.37
CA LEU A 42 14.05 14.38 -17.07
C LEU A 42 13.29 15.48 -16.32
N ASP A 43 12.84 16.48 -17.07
CA ASP A 43 12.14 17.63 -16.54
C ASP A 43 10.91 17.96 -17.38
N SER A 44 9.81 18.22 -16.70
CA SER A 44 8.53 18.63 -17.28
C SER A 44 7.68 19.32 -16.20
N PRO A 45 6.59 20.02 -16.56
CA PRO A 45 5.63 20.54 -15.59
C PRO A 45 5.06 19.48 -14.61
N ARG A 46 5.18 18.19 -14.91
CA ARG A 46 4.75 17.06 -14.06
C ARG A 46 5.93 16.33 -13.38
N GLY A 47 7.14 16.89 -13.46
CA GLY A 47 8.39 16.25 -13.06
C GLY A 47 8.92 15.25 -14.12
N PRO A 48 9.77 14.31 -13.72
CA PRO A 48 10.27 13.24 -14.60
C PRO A 48 9.12 12.37 -15.14
N LEU A 49 9.21 11.97 -16.41
CA LEU A 49 8.18 11.20 -17.12
C LEU A 49 8.78 10.02 -17.89
N ALA A 50 8.01 8.94 -17.95
CA ALA A 50 8.24 7.84 -18.88
C ALA A 50 6.92 7.42 -19.54
N ILE A 51 6.88 7.39 -20.87
CA ILE A 51 5.68 7.07 -21.64
C ILE A 51 5.99 5.92 -22.58
N SER A 52 5.28 4.81 -22.43
CA SER A 52 5.33 3.68 -23.35
C SER A 52 4.12 3.71 -24.25
N VAL A 53 4.31 3.63 -25.58
CA VAL A 53 3.22 3.65 -26.57
C VAL A 53 3.37 2.50 -27.55
N ILE A 54 2.29 1.78 -27.79
CA ILE A 54 2.20 0.70 -28.77
C ILE A 54 0.92 0.85 -29.60
N GLN A 55 1.02 0.65 -30.91
CA GLN A 55 -0.14 0.47 -31.77
C GLN A 55 -0.52 -1.02 -31.75
N ASP A 56 -1.71 -1.33 -31.28
CA ASP A 56 -2.26 -2.68 -31.24
C ASP A 56 -3.54 -2.70 -32.08
N GLY A 57 -3.44 -3.17 -33.32
CA GLY A 57 -4.51 -3.10 -34.30
C GLY A 57 -4.92 -1.66 -34.62
N ASP A 58 -6.18 -1.33 -34.33
CA ASP A 58 -6.80 -0.03 -34.52
C ASP A 58 -6.74 0.88 -33.27
N VAL A 59 -5.95 0.49 -32.25
CA VAL A 59 -5.84 1.25 -31.00
C VAL A 59 -4.38 1.65 -30.64
N TYR A 60 -4.23 2.95 -30.40
CA TYR A 60 -3.31 3.64 -29.50
C TYR A 60 -3.33 3.17 -28.04
N LYS A 61 -2.43 2.28 -27.56
CA LYS A 61 -2.29 2.03 -26.11
C LYS A 61 -1.08 2.79 -25.55
N ALA A 62 -1.26 3.47 -24.41
CA ALA A 62 -0.19 4.23 -23.75
C ALA A 62 -0.15 4.02 -22.22
N LEU A 63 1.04 3.80 -21.68
CA LEU A 63 1.34 3.86 -20.24
C LEU A 63 2.08 5.15 -19.94
N VAL A 64 1.43 6.12 -19.31
CA VAL A 64 2.04 7.40 -18.91
C VAL A 64 2.44 7.31 -17.45
N ARG A 65 3.73 7.26 -17.16
CA ARG A 65 4.27 7.23 -15.80
C ARG A 65 4.68 8.62 -15.38
N THR A 66 4.09 9.09 -14.29
CA THR A 66 4.35 10.42 -13.71
C THR A 66 4.70 10.29 -12.23
N THR A 67 5.18 11.40 -11.64
CA THR A 67 5.45 11.49 -10.20
C THR A 67 4.21 11.20 -9.34
N ALA A 68 3.02 11.57 -9.81
CA ALA A 68 1.76 11.37 -9.10
C ALA A 68 1.16 9.96 -9.25
N GLY A 69 1.66 9.14 -10.19
CA GLY A 69 1.11 7.84 -10.51
C GLY A 69 1.19 7.51 -12.01
N SER A 70 0.60 6.39 -12.40
CA SER A 70 0.50 5.97 -13.80
C SER A 70 -0.90 6.19 -14.35
N GLU A 71 -0.98 6.53 -15.63
CA GLU A 71 -2.23 6.58 -16.38
C GLU A 71 -2.16 5.56 -17.52
N ARG A 72 -3.16 4.67 -17.59
CA ARG A 72 -3.33 3.70 -18.68
C ARG A 72 -4.36 4.26 -19.64
N LEU A 73 -3.92 4.59 -20.85
CA LEU A 73 -4.72 5.31 -21.82
C LEU A 73 -4.87 4.48 -23.09
N SER A 74 -6.03 4.64 -23.75
CA SER A 74 -6.31 4.02 -25.03
C SER A 74 -7.07 4.98 -25.93
N VAL A 75 -6.63 5.11 -27.18
CA VAL A 75 -7.23 6.00 -28.19
C VAL A 75 -7.30 5.29 -29.52
N SER A 76 -8.40 5.44 -30.25
CA SER A 76 -8.50 4.88 -31.60
C SER A 76 -7.46 5.51 -32.53
N VAL A 77 -6.86 4.70 -33.42
CA VAL A 77 -5.95 5.17 -34.46
C VAL A 77 -6.60 6.23 -35.34
N SER A 78 -7.93 6.14 -35.57
CA SER A 78 -8.67 7.12 -36.37
C SER A 78 -8.78 8.49 -35.72
N ALA A 79 -8.63 8.57 -34.39
CA ALA A 79 -8.66 9.82 -33.66
C ALA A 79 -7.30 10.55 -33.65
N VAL A 80 -6.23 9.91 -34.13
CA VAL A 80 -4.89 10.50 -34.22
C VAL A 80 -4.68 11.10 -35.62
N PRO A 81 -4.56 12.43 -35.76
CA PRO A 81 -4.41 13.04 -37.07
C PRO A 81 -3.04 12.69 -37.68
N VAL A 82 -3.06 12.15 -38.90
CA VAL A 82 -1.87 11.87 -39.70
C VAL A 82 -1.95 12.68 -40.99
N PRO A 83 -1.01 13.61 -41.25
CA PRO A 83 -0.96 14.33 -42.52
C PRO A 83 -0.87 13.37 -43.72
N TRP A 84 -1.62 13.67 -44.78
CA TRP A 84 -1.73 12.81 -45.97
C TRP A 84 -0.36 12.42 -46.55
N TRP A 85 0.59 13.35 -46.57
CA TRP A 85 1.93 13.12 -47.12
C TRP A 85 2.73 12.13 -46.27
N ARG A 86 2.56 12.10 -44.94
CA ARG A 86 3.21 11.11 -44.06
C ARG A 86 2.64 9.73 -44.30
N LYS A 87 1.31 9.66 -44.42
CA LYS A 87 0.61 8.41 -44.74
C LYS A 87 1.07 7.84 -46.08
N ALA A 88 1.22 8.69 -47.09
CA ALA A 88 1.76 8.31 -48.40
C ALA A 88 3.21 7.79 -48.34
N LEU A 89 4.02 8.31 -47.39
CA LEU A 89 5.39 7.84 -47.13
C LEU A 89 5.47 6.63 -46.18
N GLY A 90 4.34 6.04 -45.77
CA GLY A 90 4.31 4.95 -44.79
C GLY A 90 4.76 5.37 -43.38
N LEU A 91 4.83 6.67 -43.10
CA LEU A 91 5.19 7.21 -41.80
C LEU A 91 3.97 7.34 -40.89
N GLY A 92 4.15 6.96 -39.63
CA GLY A 92 3.14 7.15 -38.59
C GLY A 92 2.91 8.61 -38.19
N PRO A 93 2.00 8.86 -37.22
CA PRO A 93 1.73 10.18 -36.66
C PRO A 93 3.01 10.82 -36.09
N THR A 94 2.98 12.15 -35.98
CA THR A 94 4.03 12.86 -35.24
C THR A 94 3.85 12.61 -33.73
N LEU A 95 4.94 12.73 -32.97
CA LEU A 95 4.90 12.63 -31.50
C LEU A 95 3.86 13.59 -30.90
N GLY A 96 3.84 14.85 -31.36
CA GLY A 96 2.87 15.84 -30.90
C GLY A 96 1.42 15.41 -31.15
N ALA A 97 1.09 15.00 -32.38
CA ALA A 97 -0.26 14.55 -32.73
C ALA A 97 -0.69 13.34 -31.90
N LEU A 98 0.21 12.37 -31.71
CA LEU A 98 -0.04 11.18 -30.91
C LEU A 98 -0.24 11.51 -29.42
N MET A 99 0.65 12.30 -28.83
CA MET A 99 0.55 12.67 -27.41
C MET A 99 -0.68 13.54 -27.14
N THR A 100 -1.01 14.50 -28.01
CA THR A 100 -2.22 15.31 -27.89
C THR A 100 -3.50 14.46 -27.96
N ALA A 101 -3.52 13.43 -28.81
CA ALA A 101 -4.65 12.51 -28.91
C ALA A 101 -4.76 11.57 -27.68
N ILE A 102 -3.62 11.13 -27.12
CA ILE A 102 -3.58 10.30 -25.91
C ILE A 102 -4.03 11.09 -24.68
N SER A 103 -3.46 12.27 -24.45
CA SER A 103 -3.86 13.19 -23.39
C SER A 103 -3.32 14.59 -23.63
N ARG A 104 -4.21 15.59 -23.63
CA ARG A 104 -3.87 17.00 -23.83
C ARG A 104 -2.93 17.56 -22.75
N ASN A 105 -2.82 16.88 -21.62
CA ASN A 105 -2.03 17.31 -20.47
C ASN A 105 -0.61 16.71 -20.44
N ILE A 106 -0.18 15.98 -21.48
CA ILE A 106 1.18 15.46 -21.57
C ILE A 106 2.10 16.55 -22.11
N PRO A 107 3.10 17.01 -21.35
CA PRO A 107 4.06 17.99 -21.83
C PRO A 107 5.01 17.34 -22.85
N THR A 108 4.95 17.78 -24.10
CA THR A 108 5.71 17.17 -25.21
C THR A 108 7.08 17.79 -25.45
N ALA A 109 7.32 19.02 -24.99
CA ALA A 109 8.51 19.81 -25.33
C ALA A 109 9.84 19.11 -24.99
N ASN A 110 9.87 18.36 -23.89
CA ASN A 110 11.09 17.72 -23.37
C ASN A 110 11.09 16.20 -23.54
N LEU A 111 10.09 15.62 -24.22
CA LEU A 111 10.03 14.17 -24.43
C LEU A 111 11.05 13.75 -25.50
N LYS A 112 11.92 12.81 -25.13
CA LYS A 112 12.92 12.21 -26.00
C LYS A 112 12.61 10.73 -26.22
N LEU A 113 12.65 10.29 -27.47
CA LEU A 113 12.51 8.88 -27.82
C LEU A 113 13.73 8.11 -27.35
N CYS A 114 13.53 7.06 -26.55
CA CYS A 114 14.56 6.11 -26.16
C CYS A 114 14.35 4.78 -26.90
N LYS A 115 15.41 4.29 -27.54
CA LYS A 115 15.41 3.02 -28.30
C LYS A 115 16.23 1.92 -27.62
N ASP A 116 16.76 2.18 -26.43
CA ASP A 116 17.56 1.19 -25.71
C ASP A 116 16.66 -0.01 -25.33
N PRO A 117 17.01 -1.24 -25.74
CA PRO A 117 16.20 -2.42 -25.46
C PRO A 117 16.13 -2.75 -23.96
N ASN A 118 17.07 -2.28 -23.14
CA ASN A 118 17.10 -2.51 -21.70
C ASN A 118 16.13 -1.61 -20.92
N LEU A 119 15.63 -0.54 -21.52
CA LEU A 119 14.73 0.39 -20.84
C LEU A 119 13.46 -0.31 -20.33
N ALA A 120 12.90 -1.24 -21.10
CA ALA A 120 11.69 -1.97 -20.70
C ALA A 120 11.91 -2.77 -19.39
N ASN A 121 13.10 -3.37 -19.23
CA ASN A 121 13.46 -4.09 -18.01
C ASN A 121 13.66 -3.13 -16.84
N GLU A 122 14.30 -1.97 -17.04
CA GLU A 122 14.50 -1.00 -15.97
C GLU A 122 13.17 -0.39 -15.51
N LEU A 123 12.25 -0.08 -16.44
CA LEU A 123 10.92 0.42 -16.09
C LEU A 123 10.13 -0.59 -15.23
N LEU A 124 10.19 -1.87 -15.58
CA LEU A 124 9.60 -2.93 -14.77
C LEU A 124 10.26 -3.04 -13.39
N ALA A 125 11.60 -3.04 -13.34
CA ALA A 125 12.33 -3.10 -12.08
C ALA A 125 12.02 -1.89 -11.17
N MET A 126 11.86 -0.71 -11.76
CA MET A 126 11.45 0.52 -11.06
C MET A 126 10.05 0.41 -10.46
N GLU A 127 9.09 -0.18 -11.17
CA GLU A 127 7.74 -0.43 -10.66
C GLU A 127 7.74 -1.50 -9.58
N GLU A 128 8.52 -2.58 -9.75
CA GLU A 128 8.66 -3.66 -8.77
C GLU A 128 9.24 -3.16 -7.44
N ARG A 129 10.20 -2.22 -7.48
CA ARG A 129 10.73 -1.55 -6.27
C ARG A 129 9.68 -0.74 -5.51
N GLN A 130 8.58 -0.34 -6.15
CA GLN A 130 7.47 0.39 -5.51
C GLN A 130 6.42 -0.53 -4.90
N VAL A 131 6.46 -1.83 -5.18
CA VAL A 131 5.50 -2.80 -4.63
C VAL A 131 5.79 -2.98 -3.14
N ILE A 132 4.82 -2.61 -2.30
CA ILE A 132 4.93 -2.80 -0.85
C ILE A 132 4.59 -4.26 -0.54
N ARG A 133 5.54 -4.98 0.06
CA ARG A 133 5.40 -6.39 0.44
C ARG A 133 5.33 -6.62 1.95
N SER A 134 5.49 -5.57 2.73
CA SER A 134 5.55 -5.67 4.18
C SER A 134 4.77 -4.54 4.83
N TYR A 135 4.00 -4.87 5.86
CA TYR A 135 3.16 -3.95 6.61
C TYR A 135 3.49 -3.99 8.08
N LYS A 136 3.22 -2.87 8.76
CA LYS A 136 3.37 -2.77 10.21
C LYS A 136 2.13 -2.12 10.80
N PHE A 137 1.58 -2.74 11.83
CA PHE A 137 0.35 -2.27 12.47
C PHE A 137 0.54 -2.14 13.97
N GLY A 138 0.10 -1.02 14.54
CA GLY A 138 0.10 -0.83 15.98
C GLY A 138 -1.01 -1.66 16.61
N VAL A 139 -0.78 -2.23 17.79
CA VAL A 139 -1.82 -2.90 18.59
C VAL A 139 -1.80 -2.33 19.99
N ALA A 140 -2.88 -1.67 20.39
CA ALA A 140 -3.08 -1.13 21.72
C ALA A 140 -4.17 -1.90 22.45
N TYR A 141 -4.00 -2.07 23.77
CA TYR A 141 -4.95 -2.73 24.64
C TYR A 141 -5.60 -1.71 25.57
N VAL A 142 -6.94 -1.63 25.56
CA VAL A 142 -7.75 -0.80 26.46
C VAL A 142 -8.52 -1.73 27.40
N GLY A 143 -8.01 -1.89 28.61
CA GLY A 143 -8.59 -2.74 29.64
C GLY A 143 -9.80 -2.11 30.34
N PRO A 144 -10.46 -2.86 31.24
CA PRO A 144 -11.63 -2.38 31.97
C PRO A 144 -11.40 -1.04 32.69
N GLY A 145 -12.33 -0.10 32.53
CA GLY A 145 -12.28 1.21 33.19
C GLY A 145 -11.31 2.23 32.59
N GLN A 146 -10.56 1.87 31.53
CA GLN A 146 -9.64 2.77 30.84
C GLN A 146 -10.33 3.49 29.67
N ALA A 147 -9.89 4.70 29.34
CA ALA A 147 -10.42 5.46 28.19
C ALA A 147 -9.37 6.34 27.49
N SER A 148 -8.16 6.47 28.04
CA SER A 148 -7.12 7.36 27.53
C SER A 148 -5.96 6.64 26.83
N GLU A 149 -5.24 7.38 25.97
CA GLU A 149 -3.99 6.91 25.34
C GLU A 149 -2.91 6.62 26.39
N GLU A 150 -2.86 7.40 27.47
CA GLU A 150 -1.89 7.19 28.54
C GLU A 150 -2.12 5.84 29.23
N GLU A 151 -3.36 5.55 29.64
CA GLU A 151 -3.73 4.29 30.29
C GLU A 151 -3.46 3.06 29.41
N MET A 152 -3.80 3.14 28.12
CA MET A 152 -3.59 2.01 27.20
C MET A 152 -2.10 1.70 26.98
N LEU A 153 -1.25 2.73 26.98
CA LEU A 153 0.19 2.58 26.78
C LEU A 153 0.90 2.12 28.06
N GLN A 154 0.32 2.33 29.24
CA GLN A 154 0.84 1.82 30.52
C GLN A 154 0.61 0.31 30.71
N ASN A 155 -0.32 -0.28 29.96
CA ASN A 155 -0.66 -1.71 30.11
C ASN A 155 0.51 -2.63 29.80
N ARG A 156 0.64 -3.73 30.56
CA ARG A 156 1.70 -4.71 30.38
C ARG A 156 1.11 -6.09 30.10
N MET A 157 1.93 -7.00 29.54
CA MET A 157 1.44 -8.32 29.11
C MET A 157 1.03 -9.23 30.29
N ASP A 158 1.65 -9.05 31.46
CA ASP A 158 1.29 -9.72 32.72
C ASP A 158 -0.15 -9.40 33.14
N SER A 159 -0.58 -8.14 32.98
CA SER A 159 -1.93 -7.68 33.33
C SER A 159 -2.95 -7.77 32.18
N ALA A 160 -2.53 -8.20 30.99
CA ALA A 160 -3.42 -8.30 29.84
C ALA A 160 -4.40 -9.47 29.96
N SER A 161 -5.64 -9.25 29.52
CA SER A 161 -6.72 -10.23 29.65
C SER A 161 -6.49 -11.49 28.80
N PRO A 162 -7.16 -12.61 29.14
CA PRO A 162 -7.20 -13.79 28.26
C PRO A 162 -7.78 -13.49 26.88
N ALA A 163 -8.79 -12.61 26.78
CA ALA A 163 -9.42 -12.26 25.52
C ALA A 163 -8.44 -11.50 24.60
N PHE A 164 -7.65 -10.58 25.14
CA PHE A 164 -6.60 -9.89 24.40
C PHE A 164 -5.51 -10.85 23.92
N LYS A 165 -5.05 -11.77 24.78
CA LYS A 165 -4.07 -12.80 24.41
C LYS A 165 -4.60 -13.72 23.30
N GLN A 166 -5.88 -14.10 23.36
CA GLN A 166 -6.54 -14.86 22.30
C GLN A 166 -6.60 -14.06 20.99
N PHE A 167 -6.88 -12.76 21.07
CA PHE A 167 -6.87 -11.89 19.90
C PHE A 167 -5.48 -11.75 19.27
N LEU A 168 -4.42 -11.67 20.06
CA LEU A 168 -3.05 -11.69 19.52
C LEU A 168 -2.74 -12.96 18.73
N ASN A 169 -3.18 -14.13 19.25
CA ASN A 169 -3.05 -15.40 18.52
C ASN A 169 -3.89 -15.45 17.24
N PHE A 170 -5.04 -14.76 17.22
CA PHE A 170 -5.84 -14.59 16.01
C PHE A 170 -5.11 -13.73 14.96
N LEU A 171 -4.36 -12.69 15.36
CA LEU A 171 -3.58 -11.87 14.44
C LEU A 171 -2.42 -12.66 13.81
N GLY A 172 -1.66 -13.38 14.61
CA GLY A 172 -0.46 -14.07 14.14
C GLY A 172 0.26 -14.87 15.21
N GLU A 173 1.46 -15.31 14.86
CA GLU A 173 2.34 -16.07 15.73
C GLU A 173 3.15 -15.11 16.62
N THR A 174 3.31 -15.47 17.91
CA THR A 174 4.24 -14.76 18.79
C THR A 174 5.65 -15.27 18.52
N ILE A 175 6.53 -14.38 18.09
CA ILE A 175 7.91 -14.70 17.69
C ILE A 175 8.92 -14.08 18.66
N GLU A 176 10.10 -14.69 18.78
CA GLU A 176 11.26 -14.09 19.46
C GLU A 176 11.94 -13.09 18.50
N LEU A 177 12.27 -11.89 18.99
CA LEU A 177 12.92 -10.84 18.19
C LEU A 177 14.42 -11.08 18.04
N ARG A 178 15.06 -11.71 19.02
CA ARG A 178 16.50 -11.98 19.00
C ARG A 178 16.84 -12.88 17.80
N GLY A 179 17.63 -12.37 16.87
CA GLY A 179 18.03 -13.11 15.67
C GLY A 179 16.91 -13.31 14.64
N TRP A 180 15.79 -12.59 14.77
CA TRP A 180 14.70 -12.64 13.80
C TRP A 180 15.18 -12.24 12.40
N LYS A 181 14.86 -13.07 11.40
CA LYS A 181 15.31 -12.92 10.01
C LYS A 181 14.24 -12.38 9.05
N GLY A 182 12.98 -12.32 9.48
CA GLY A 182 11.88 -11.78 8.69
C GLY A 182 11.81 -10.25 8.75
N TYR A 183 10.74 -9.70 8.18
CA TYR A 183 10.48 -8.27 8.31
C TYR A 183 10.38 -7.84 9.77
N ARG A 184 11.22 -6.87 10.18
CA ARG A 184 11.34 -6.42 11.58
C ARG A 184 10.58 -5.13 11.92
N ALA A 185 10.06 -4.42 10.93
CA ALA A 185 9.34 -3.15 11.10
C ALA A 185 10.01 -2.04 11.95
N GLY A 186 11.33 -2.12 12.17
CA GLY A 186 12.07 -1.20 13.03
C GLY A 186 12.20 -1.65 14.49
N LEU A 187 11.75 -2.85 14.83
CA LEU A 187 12.05 -3.52 16.09
C LEU A 187 13.51 -3.98 16.13
N ASP A 188 14.08 -4.00 17.34
CA ASP A 188 15.43 -4.46 17.63
C ASP A 188 15.50 -5.99 17.59
N THR A 189 16.34 -6.50 16.69
CA THR A 189 16.61 -7.94 16.53
C THR A 189 18.03 -8.33 16.91
N SER A 190 18.84 -7.36 17.38
CA SER A 190 20.26 -7.57 17.71
C SER A 190 20.48 -8.36 19.01
N GLY A 191 19.45 -8.41 19.86
CA GLY A 191 19.49 -9.05 21.18
C GLY A 191 19.71 -8.08 22.34
N SER A 192 19.77 -6.76 22.11
CA SER A 192 19.74 -5.76 23.18
C SER A 192 18.35 -5.59 23.83
N ASN A 193 17.30 -6.18 23.24
CA ASN A 193 15.91 -6.13 23.73
C ASN A 193 15.36 -4.69 23.89
N ASN A 194 15.89 -3.73 23.12
CA ASN A 194 15.50 -2.32 23.20
C ASN A 194 14.03 -2.08 22.80
N THR A 195 13.42 -3.03 22.10
CA THR A 195 12.00 -2.99 21.70
C THR A 195 11.24 -4.23 22.16
N GLY A 196 11.67 -4.83 23.29
CA GLY A 196 11.09 -6.04 23.83
C GLY A 196 11.79 -7.30 23.34
N THR A 197 11.35 -8.45 23.85
CA THR A 197 11.91 -9.77 23.50
C THR A 197 11.08 -10.50 22.45
N HIS A 198 9.79 -10.19 22.38
CA HIS A 198 8.83 -10.86 21.50
C HIS A 198 7.93 -9.85 20.80
N SER A 199 7.34 -10.28 19.69
CA SER A 199 6.30 -9.56 18.97
C SER A 199 5.30 -10.53 18.34
N VAL A 200 4.23 -10.02 17.76
CA VAL A 200 3.31 -10.82 16.94
C VAL A 200 3.62 -10.57 15.46
N TYR A 201 3.67 -11.64 14.69
CA TYR A 201 4.02 -11.61 13.27
C TYR A 201 3.18 -12.59 12.46
N THR A 202 2.94 -12.29 11.19
CA THR A 202 2.37 -13.27 10.26
C THR A 202 2.83 -13.07 8.82
N LYS A 203 2.85 -14.17 8.06
CA LYS A 203 2.83 -14.14 6.60
C LYS A 203 1.42 -14.36 6.12
N TRP A 204 0.90 -13.42 5.35
CA TRP A 204 -0.46 -13.46 4.84
C TRP A 204 -0.48 -13.08 3.36
N GLN A 205 -0.93 -14.01 2.50
CA GLN A 205 -0.98 -13.84 1.05
C GLN A 205 0.32 -13.31 0.40
N GLY A 206 1.47 -13.77 0.91
CA GLY A 206 2.79 -13.33 0.44
C GLY A 206 3.27 -11.99 1.02
N TYR A 207 2.46 -11.33 1.85
CA TYR A 207 2.86 -10.15 2.61
C TYR A 207 3.39 -10.55 4.00
N GLU A 208 4.41 -9.83 4.46
CA GLU A 208 4.89 -9.93 5.85
C GLU A 208 4.25 -8.84 6.70
N ILE A 209 3.65 -9.21 7.83
CA ILE A 209 2.99 -8.25 8.73
C ILE A 209 3.61 -8.38 10.11
N MET A 210 4.16 -7.28 10.61
CA MET A 210 4.68 -7.17 11.97
C MET A 210 3.74 -6.29 12.81
N PHE A 211 3.40 -6.73 14.01
CA PHE A 211 2.52 -5.96 14.91
C PHE A 211 3.33 -5.30 16.02
N HIS A 212 3.23 -3.98 16.17
CA HIS A 212 3.78 -3.28 17.33
C HIS A 212 2.80 -3.37 18.50
N VAL A 213 2.92 -4.44 19.30
CA VAL A 213 2.00 -4.70 20.43
C VAL A 213 2.44 -3.91 21.66
N SER A 214 1.59 -2.97 22.12
CA SER A 214 1.92 -2.05 23.22
C SER A 214 2.40 -2.76 24.47
N THR A 215 1.78 -3.88 24.81
CA THR A 215 2.07 -4.67 26.02
C THR A 215 3.33 -5.53 25.91
N LEU A 216 3.85 -5.77 24.69
CA LEU A 216 5.12 -6.48 24.43
C LEU A 216 6.32 -5.54 24.25
N LEU A 217 6.07 -4.26 23.95
CA LEU A 217 7.12 -3.24 23.95
C LEU A 217 7.60 -2.96 25.39
N PRO A 218 8.84 -2.47 25.58
CA PRO A 218 9.38 -2.23 26.92
C PRO A 218 8.54 -1.25 27.71
N PHE A 219 8.35 -1.53 28.99
CA PHE A 219 7.71 -0.64 29.95
C PHE A 219 8.78 0.17 30.68
N ILE A 220 8.66 1.49 30.72
CA ILE A 220 9.59 2.36 31.44
C ILE A 220 8.91 2.91 32.70
N PRO A 221 9.24 2.43 33.91
CA PRO A 221 8.67 2.97 35.14
C PRO A 221 8.91 4.48 35.27
N GLY A 222 7.87 5.24 35.65
CA GLY A 222 7.96 6.70 35.82
C GLY A 222 7.75 7.51 34.53
N ASP A 223 7.87 6.91 33.35
CA ASP A 223 7.45 7.55 32.11
C ASP A 223 5.93 7.40 31.94
N ARG A 224 5.18 8.44 32.29
CA ARG A 224 3.72 8.44 32.16
C ARG A 224 3.26 8.27 30.71
N GLN A 225 3.98 8.84 29.74
CA GLN A 225 3.59 8.82 28.34
C GLN A 225 4.05 7.58 27.58
N GLN A 226 4.98 6.79 28.16
CA GLN A 226 5.60 5.63 27.53
C GLN A 226 6.10 5.97 26.12
N LEU A 227 7.00 6.96 26.04
CA LEU A 227 7.41 7.60 24.79
C LEU A 227 7.92 6.61 23.74
N GLU A 228 8.67 5.57 24.14
CA GLU A 228 9.14 4.56 23.19
C GLU A 228 7.99 3.71 22.64
N ARG A 229 7.00 3.34 23.47
CA ARG A 229 5.79 2.65 22.98
C ARG A 229 5.00 3.53 22.01
N LYS A 230 4.82 4.80 22.39
CA LYS A 230 4.17 5.81 21.56
C LYS A 230 4.93 6.06 20.26
N ARG A 231 6.26 6.02 20.27
CA ARG A 231 7.10 6.17 19.09
C ARG A 231 6.88 5.05 18.08
N HIS A 232 6.68 3.81 18.51
CA HIS A 232 6.37 2.72 17.58
C HIS A 232 4.92 2.82 17.09
N ILE A 233 3.94 2.74 18.00
CA ILE A 233 2.51 2.68 17.66
C ILE A 233 2.02 3.98 17.00
N GLY A 234 2.49 5.12 17.50
CA GLY A 234 2.17 6.42 16.94
C GLY A 234 2.74 6.61 15.53
N ASN A 235 3.78 5.88 15.12
CA ASN A 235 4.33 5.96 13.75
C ASN A 235 3.77 4.88 12.80
N ASP A 236 2.79 4.11 13.24
CA ASP A 236 2.09 3.18 12.36
C ASP A 236 0.94 3.89 11.64
N ILE A 237 0.64 3.51 10.41
CA ILE A 237 -0.46 4.15 9.66
C ILE A 237 -1.80 3.61 10.14
N VAL A 238 -1.85 2.30 10.42
CA VAL A 238 -3.04 1.62 10.94
C VAL A 238 -2.76 1.16 12.37
N VAL A 239 -3.69 1.47 13.28
CA VAL A 239 -3.63 1.05 14.68
C VAL A 239 -4.88 0.26 15.02
N ILE A 240 -4.68 -0.92 15.59
CA ILE A 240 -5.72 -1.75 16.15
C ILE A 240 -5.85 -1.41 17.64
N VAL A 241 -7.06 -1.10 18.08
CA VAL A 241 -7.38 -0.87 19.50
C VAL A 241 -8.27 -2.01 19.96
N PHE A 242 -7.73 -2.93 20.75
CA PHE A 242 -8.54 -3.96 21.39
C PHE A 242 -9.15 -3.40 22.67
N GLN A 243 -10.47 -3.25 22.69
CA GLN A 243 -11.20 -2.54 23.73
C GLN A 243 -12.13 -3.46 24.51
N GLU A 244 -11.83 -3.62 25.80
CA GLU A 244 -12.69 -4.28 26.79
C GLU A 244 -13.38 -3.27 27.72
N SER A 245 -12.98 -2.00 27.69
CA SER A 245 -13.65 -0.94 28.44
C SER A 245 -15.02 -0.60 27.85
N ASP A 246 -16.04 -0.46 28.70
CA ASP A 246 -17.35 0.06 28.34
C ASP A 246 -17.38 1.59 28.19
N LEU A 247 -16.29 2.27 28.57
CA LEU A 247 -16.17 3.71 28.37
C LEU A 247 -16.02 4.05 26.89
N ALA A 248 -16.63 5.15 26.46
CA ALA A 248 -16.46 5.65 25.10
C ALA A 248 -15.00 6.04 24.87
N TYR A 249 -14.33 5.33 23.96
CA TYR A 249 -12.97 5.66 23.57
C TYR A 249 -13.00 6.70 22.45
N GLY A 250 -12.55 7.92 22.76
CA GLY A 250 -12.44 8.99 21.77
C GLY A 250 -11.34 8.67 20.77
N LEU A 251 -11.66 8.68 19.47
CA LEU A 251 -10.65 8.54 18.41
C LEU A 251 -9.62 9.68 18.42
N THR A 252 -9.97 10.81 19.03
CA THR A 252 -9.07 11.93 19.33
C THR A 252 -8.02 11.62 20.38
N SER A 253 -8.19 10.54 21.16
CA SER A 253 -7.22 10.09 22.16
C SER A 253 -5.91 9.62 21.52
N ILE A 254 -5.96 9.09 20.29
CA ILE A 254 -4.76 8.75 19.53
C ILE A 254 -4.22 10.03 18.88
N THR A 255 -3.21 10.61 19.49
CA THR A 255 -2.74 11.97 19.15
C THR A 255 -1.83 12.03 17.93
N SER A 256 -1.40 10.90 17.38
CA SER A 256 -0.38 10.91 16.33
C SER A 256 -0.90 11.40 14.97
N HIS A 257 -0.07 12.22 14.31
CA HIS A 257 -0.25 12.61 12.93
C HIS A 257 -0.12 11.45 11.93
N GLN A 258 0.59 10.35 12.27
CA GLN A 258 0.81 9.26 11.32
C GLN A 258 -0.30 8.22 11.30
N ASN A 259 -1.03 8.02 12.40
CA ASN A 259 -2.18 7.12 12.42
C ASN A 259 -3.30 7.69 11.53
N HIS A 260 -3.73 6.96 10.50
CA HIS A 260 -4.78 7.38 9.56
C HIS A 260 -5.99 6.45 9.56
N VAL A 261 -5.83 5.22 10.04
CA VAL A 261 -6.94 4.29 10.23
C VAL A 261 -6.83 3.70 11.63
N VAL A 262 -7.91 3.79 12.39
CA VAL A 262 -8.02 3.13 13.70
C VAL A 262 -9.07 2.03 13.59
N ALA A 263 -8.68 0.79 13.85
CA ALA A 263 -9.58 -0.36 13.90
C ALA A 263 -9.85 -0.72 15.37
N VAL A 264 -11.03 -0.37 15.87
CA VAL A 264 -11.48 -0.72 17.22
C VAL A 264 -12.11 -2.10 17.19
N VAL A 265 -11.58 -3.02 17.98
CA VAL A 265 -12.02 -4.40 18.09
C VAL A 265 -12.50 -4.65 19.51
N ARG A 266 -13.76 -5.06 19.68
CA ARG A 266 -14.33 -5.44 20.98
C ARG A 266 -14.65 -6.93 21.00
N PRO A 267 -14.32 -7.69 22.06
CA PRO A 267 -14.83 -9.05 22.19
C PRO A 267 -16.35 -9.04 22.36
N GLU A 268 -17.06 -9.87 21.60
CA GLU A 268 -18.51 -10.00 21.69
C GLU A 268 -18.96 -11.43 21.36
N GLY A 269 -19.61 -12.09 22.32
CA GLY A 269 -19.92 -13.52 22.22
C GLY A 269 -18.67 -14.35 21.93
N ASP A 270 -18.76 -15.22 20.93
CA ASP A 270 -17.64 -16.06 20.47
C ASP A 270 -16.71 -15.36 19.46
N GLY A 271 -17.00 -14.11 19.10
CA GLY A 271 -16.30 -13.36 18.06
C GLY A 271 -15.83 -11.98 18.51
N TYR A 272 -15.83 -11.06 17.55
CA TYR A 272 -15.41 -9.69 17.74
C TYR A 272 -16.33 -8.73 16.98
N ARG A 273 -16.57 -7.56 17.56
CA ARG A 273 -17.15 -6.41 16.88
C ARG A 273 -16.07 -5.50 16.32
N LEU A 274 -16.19 -5.13 15.06
CA LEU A 274 -15.28 -4.21 14.37
C LEU A 274 -15.90 -2.83 14.21
N CYS A 275 -15.14 -1.79 14.53
CA CYS A 275 -15.40 -0.44 14.05
C CYS A 275 -14.12 0.10 13.39
N VAL A 276 -14.21 0.63 12.17
CA VAL A 276 -13.07 1.21 11.47
C VAL A 276 -13.28 2.70 11.29
N CYS A 277 -12.30 3.46 11.76
CA CYS A 277 -12.37 4.90 11.84
C CYS A 277 -11.22 5.52 11.04
N PRO A 278 -11.42 5.80 9.74
CA PRO A 278 -10.45 6.49 8.91
C PRO A 278 -10.43 8.00 9.22
N LYS A 279 -9.25 8.62 9.13
CA LYS A 279 -9.11 10.08 9.17
C LYS A 279 -9.65 10.72 7.88
N THR A 280 -10.00 12.01 7.98
CA THR A 280 -10.43 12.82 6.83
C THR A 280 -9.41 12.75 5.69
N GLY A 281 -9.91 12.51 4.47
CA GLY A 281 -9.10 12.41 3.26
C GLY A 281 -8.63 10.99 2.91
N VAL A 282 -8.81 10.01 3.81
CA VAL A 282 -8.67 8.60 3.45
C VAL A 282 -9.94 8.15 2.69
N PRO A 283 -9.83 7.69 1.44
CA PRO A 283 -10.98 7.23 0.66
C PRO A 283 -11.53 5.91 1.22
N PRO A 284 -12.78 5.53 0.90
CA PRO A 284 -13.33 4.21 1.24
C PRO A 284 -12.45 3.06 0.71
N PHE A 285 -12.45 1.94 1.43
CA PHE A 285 -11.66 0.76 1.08
C PHE A 285 -12.35 -0.55 1.47
N THR A 286 -12.15 -1.56 0.64
CA THR A 286 -12.73 -2.90 0.74
C THR A 286 -11.83 -3.85 1.55
N PRO A 287 -12.33 -5.02 1.99
CA PRO A 287 -13.72 -5.48 1.95
C PRO A 287 -14.66 -4.61 2.80
N ASP A 288 -15.95 -4.58 2.51
CA ASP A 288 -16.92 -3.85 3.34
C ASP A 288 -17.10 -4.53 4.70
N ILE A 289 -17.38 -3.75 5.74
CA ILE A 289 -17.63 -4.30 7.08
C ILE A 289 -18.98 -5.01 7.04
N PRO A 290 -19.11 -6.24 7.59
CA PRO A 290 -20.38 -6.94 7.62
C PRO A 290 -21.45 -6.16 8.39
N GLU A 291 -22.72 -6.46 8.11
CA GLU A 291 -23.86 -5.96 8.89
C GLU A 291 -24.62 -7.17 9.47
N PRO A 292 -24.60 -7.39 10.80
CA PRO A 292 -23.94 -6.59 11.84
C PRO A 292 -22.40 -6.66 11.76
N PRO A 293 -21.66 -5.69 12.34
CA PRO A 293 -20.20 -5.59 12.22
C PRO A 293 -19.47 -6.59 13.13
N LEU A 294 -19.81 -7.87 12.97
CA LEU A 294 -19.33 -9.00 13.74
C LEU A 294 -18.50 -9.93 12.85
N PHE A 295 -17.44 -10.49 13.41
CA PHE A 295 -16.63 -11.50 12.77
C PHE A 295 -16.17 -12.55 13.78
N ASN A 296 -15.94 -13.78 13.33
CA ASN A 296 -15.58 -14.91 14.18
C ASN A 296 -14.07 -14.97 14.44
N LYS A 297 -13.65 -15.98 15.21
CA LYS A 297 -12.23 -16.29 15.49
C LYS A 297 -11.64 -17.31 14.50
N ASP A 298 -12.25 -17.47 13.33
CA ASP A 298 -11.85 -18.44 12.31
C ASP A 298 -10.90 -17.85 11.25
N ALA A 299 -10.35 -18.72 10.40
CA ALA A 299 -9.40 -18.33 9.35
C ALA A 299 -10.00 -17.38 8.30
N VAL A 300 -11.31 -17.49 8.02
CA VAL A 300 -12.00 -16.63 7.06
C VAL A 300 -12.12 -15.20 7.60
N SER A 301 -12.54 -15.09 8.86
CA SER A 301 -12.65 -13.82 9.58
C SER A 301 -11.28 -13.16 9.76
N ARG A 302 -10.24 -13.97 9.98
CA ARG A 302 -8.85 -13.51 10.00
C ARG A 302 -8.39 -12.96 8.65
N ASP A 303 -8.68 -13.65 7.56
CA ASP A 303 -8.36 -13.19 6.20
C ASP A 303 -9.04 -11.85 5.90
N PHE A 304 -10.34 -11.75 6.20
CA PHE A 304 -11.10 -10.50 6.11
C PHE A 304 -10.44 -9.36 6.90
N PHE A 305 -10.08 -9.61 8.16
CA PHE A 305 -9.52 -8.60 9.03
C PHE A 305 -8.16 -8.08 8.53
N LEU A 306 -7.24 -8.98 8.18
CA LEU A 306 -5.93 -8.60 7.64
C LEU A 306 -6.06 -7.85 6.30
N HIS A 307 -6.97 -8.30 5.43
CA HIS A 307 -7.29 -7.62 4.17
C HIS A 307 -7.77 -6.19 4.43
N LYS A 308 -8.70 -6.00 5.38
CA LYS A 308 -9.23 -4.68 5.73
C LYS A 308 -8.13 -3.74 6.23
N LEU A 309 -7.19 -4.22 7.04
CA LEU A 309 -6.07 -3.41 7.55
C LEU A 309 -5.11 -3.00 6.42
N VAL A 310 -4.69 -3.97 5.58
CA VAL A 310 -3.79 -3.71 4.44
C VAL A 310 -4.38 -2.70 3.48
N ASN A 311 -5.66 -2.84 3.14
CA ASN A 311 -6.35 -1.89 2.27
C ASN A 311 -6.59 -0.53 2.95
N GLY A 312 -6.80 -0.51 4.27
CA GLY A 312 -6.85 0.74 5.04
C GLY A 312 -5.53 1.51 4.99
N GLU A 313 -4.38 0.82 5.09
CA GLU A 313 -3.08 1.46 4.92
C GLU A 313 -2.90 1.99 3.50
N ARG A 314 -3.22 1.18 2.48
CA ARG A 314 -3.11 1.57 1.07
C ARG A 314 -3.99 2.76 0.71
N ALA A 315 -5.20 2.81 1.25
CA ALA A 315 -6.10 3.95 1.10
C ALA A 315 -5.48 5.22 1.71
N SER A 316 -4.79 5.09 2.84
CA SER A 316 -4.14 6.21 3.52
C SER A 316 -3.05 6.86 2.68
N TYR A 317 -2.41 6.16 1.74
CA TYR A 317 -1.44 6.75 0.81
C TYR A 317 -2.04 7.81 -0.11
N LYS A 318 -3.36 7.77 -0.35
CA LYS A 318 -4.09 8.75 -1.14
C LYS A 318 -4.47 9.99 -0.31
N ALA A 319 -4.29 9.96 1.01
CA ALA A 319 -4.56 11.11 1.86
C ALA A 319 -3.55 12.24 1.59
N PRO A 320 -3.95 13.52 1.69
CA PRO A 320 -3.09 14.67 1.39
C PRO A 320 -1.77 14.73 2.17
N SER A 321 -1.75 14.15 3.38
CA SER A 321 -0.58 14.03 4.26
C SER A 321 0.48 13.04 3.77
N PHE A 322 0.10 12.04 2.97
CA PHE A 322 0.98 10.96 2.50
C PHE A 322 1.27 10.99 1.01
N ALA A 323 0.32 11.42 0.18
CA ALA A 323 0.47 11.52 -1.27
C ALA A 323 1.80 12.19 -1.71
N PRO A 324 2.23 13.32 -1.09
CA PRO A 324 3.51 13.96 -1.45
C PRO A 324 4.74 13.08 -1.19
N LYS A 325 4.73 12.24 -0.14
CA LYS A 325 5.86 11.37 0.21
C LYS A 325 6.02 10.25 -0.82
N ILE A 326 4.91 9.61 -1.21
CA ILE A 326 4.90 8.58 -2.25
C ILE A 326 5.32 9.18 -3.60
N SER A 327 4.80 10.36 -3.93
CA SER A 327 5.16 11.09 -5.15
C SER A 327 6.65 11.42 -5.21
N ARG A 328 7.27 11.82 -4.09
CA ARG A 328 8.71 12.08 -4.01
C ARG A 328 9.55 10.84 -4.31
N THR A 329 9.25 9.70 -3.69
CA THR A 329 9.98 8.44 -3.96
C THR A 329 9.86 8.05 -5.42
N ARG A 330 8.66 8.13 -5.98
CA ARG A 330 8.41 7.83 -7.39
C ARG A 330 9.14 8.79 -8.33
N SER A 331 9.21 10.07 -7.97
CA SER A 331 9.97 11.08 -8.71
C SER A 331 11.46 10.75 -8.78
N VAL A 332 12.08 10.36 -7.66
CA VAL A 332 13.49 9.94 -7.63
C VAL A 332 13.72 8.73 -8.53
N LEU A 333 12.89 7.70 -8.40
CA LEU A 333 13.01 6.49 -9.22
C LEU A 333 12.85 6.77 -10.72
N LEU A 334 11.86 7.57 -11.10
CA LEU A 334 11.67 7.96 -12.51
C LEU A 334 12.83 8.82 -13.02
N TYR A 335 13.35 9.73 -12.19
CA TYR A 335 14.50 10.56 -12.55
C TYR A 335 15.76 9.70 -12.79
N GLU A 336 16.02 8.70 -11.96
CA GLU A 336 17.15 7.78 -12.12
C GLU A 336 17.07 7.02 -13.45
N VAL A 337 15.89 6.47 -13.77
CA VAL A 337 15.67 5.79 -15.07
C VAL A 337 15.84 6.78 -16.22
N ALA A 338 15.19 7.94 -16.16
CA ALA A 338 15.29 8.94 -17.22
C ALA A 338 16.73 9.42 -17.43
N SER A 339 17.49 9.62 -16.35
CA SER A 339 18.89 10.05 -16.41
C SER A 339 19.75 9.01 -17.09
N LYS A 340 19.63 7.75 -16.67
CA LYS A 340 20.40 6.62 -17.19
C LYS A 340 20.26 6.43 -18.71
N PHE A 341 19.07 6.69 -19.27
CA PHE A 341 18.74 6.37 -20.66
C PHE A 341 18.64 7.59 -21.60
N LEU A 342 18.86 8.81 -21.08
CA LEU A 342 18.87 10.04 -21.87
C LEU A 342 20.23 10.74 -21.96
N THR A 343 21.22 10.27 -21.20
CA THR A 343 22.64 10.64 -21.33
C THR A 343 23.33 9.76 -22.35
#